data_AF-A0A9D8D729-F1
#
_entry.id   AF-A0A9D8D729-F1
#
_cell.length_a   1.000
_cell.length_b   1.000
_cell.length_c   1.000
_cell.angle_alpha   90.00
_cell.angle_beta   90.00
_cell.angle_gamma   90.00
#
_symmetry.space_group_name_H-M   'P 1'
#
loop_
_entity.id
_entity.type
_entity.pdbx_description
1 polymer ?
#
loop_
_entity_poly.entity_id
_entity_poly.type
_entity_poly.pdbx_seq_one_letter_code
_entity_poly.pdbx_strand_id
1 'polypeptide(L)' 'MTSHPIDRLVLESPEVSEAADRLLAGHPAGEVRVGRPAWPVVMAAIVRRAGHPLLLVPARDEEARDLAADLQAL' A
#
# COMPACT_ATOMS: atom_id res chain seq x y z
N MET A 1 -1.88 -6.16 15.86
CA MET A 1 -2.16 -6.78 14.54
C MET A 1 -0.92 -7.52 14.12
N THR A 2 -0.99 -8.82 13.86
CA THR A 2 0.16 -9.61 13.39
C THR A 2 0.51 -9.16 11.98
N SER A 3 1.72 -8.61 11.79
CA SER A 3 2.24 -8.21 10.48
C SER A 3 2.34 -9.44 9.59
N HIS A 4 1.74 -9.40 8.39
CA HIS A 4 1.83 -10.51 7.45
C HIS A 4 3.30 -10.65 6.98
N PRO A 5 3.86 -11.86 6.82
CA PRO A 5 5.28 -12.01 6.45
C PRO A 5 5.69 -11.24 5.18
N ILE A 6 4.76 -11.08 4.24
CA ILE A 6 4.96 -10.30 3.02
C ILE A 6 5.02 -8.79 3.28
N ASP A 7 4.31 -8.29 4.30
CA ASP A 7 4.30 -6.87 4.66
C ASP A 7 5.70 -6.46 5.13
N ARG A 8 6.39 -7.35 5.87
CA ARG A 8 7.77 -7.13 6.30
C ARG A 8 8.71 -6.99 5.10
N LEU A 9 8.63 -7.90 4.13
CA LEU A 9 9.46 -7.86 2.91
C LEU A 9 9.19 -6.61 2.08
N VAL A 10 7.92 -6.21 1.95
CA VAL A 10 7.53 -4.99 1.24
C VAL A 10 8.08 -3.74 1.92
N LEU A 11 8.01 -3.70 3.26
CA LEU A 11 8.49 -2.57 4.07
C LEU A 11 10.03 -2.56 4.22
N GLU A 12 10.75 -3.55 3.71
CA GLU A 12 12.21 -3.49 3.60
C GLU A 12 12.67 -2.58 2.44
N SER A 13 11.77 -2.22 1.50
CA SER A 13 12.04 -1.15 0.54
C SER A 13 12.05 0.21 1.25
N PRO A 14 13.16 0.97 1.18
CA PRO A 14 13.26 2.30 1.79
C PRO A 14 12.15 3.25 1.33
N GLU A 15 11.82 3.23 0.04
CA GLU A 15 10.82 4.10 -0.58
C GLU A 15 9.41 3.81 -0.03
N VAL A 16 9.07 2.53 0.14
CA VAL A 16 7.77 2.12 0.67
C VAL A 16 7.68 2.39 2.18
N SER A 17 8.75 2.11 2.93
CA SER A 17 8.78 2.39 4.37
C SER A 17 8.68 3.88 4.65
N GLU A 18 9.42 4.72 3.92
CA GLU A 18 9.37 6.18 4.08
C GLU A 18 7.97 6.71 3.78
N ALA A 19 7.35 6.26 2.68
CA ALA A 19 5.99 6.64 2.33
C ALA A 19 4.99 6.29 3.44
N ALA A 20 5.09 5.08 4.01
CA ALA A 20 4.23 4.65 5.10
C ALA A 20 4.47 5.43 6.41
N ASP A 21 5.72 5.76 6.74
CA ASP A 21 6.08 6.54 7.92
C ASP A 21 5.61 7.98 7.82
N ARG A 22 5.67 8.56 6.62
CA ARG A 22 5.11 9.90 6.36
C ARG A 22 3.60 9.91 6.55
N LEU A 23 2.89 8.91 6.03
CA LEU A 23 1.45 8.76 6.24
C LEU A 23 1.10 8.63 7.72
N LEU A 24 1.84 7.80 8.48
CA LEU A 24 1.70 7.66 9.92
C LEU A 24 1.90 8.99 10.67
N ALA A 25 2.84 9.80 10.21
CA ALA A 25 3.09 11.13 10.76
C ALA A 25 2.07 12.19 10.29
N GLY A 26 1.05 11.83 9.51
CA GLY A 26 0.04 12.77 8.99
C GLY A 26 0.52 13.63 7.82
N HIS A 27 1.62 13.23 7.17
CA HIS A 27 2.19 13.92 6.01
C HIS A 27 1.81 13.21 4.70
N PRO A 28 1.83 13.92 3.56
CA PRO A 28 1.73 13.28 2.25
C PRO A 28 2.83 12.23 2.07
N ALA A 29 2.49 11.07 1.52
CA ALA A 29 3.42 9.95 1.29
C ALA A 29 4.55 10.27 0.30
N GLY A 30 4.32 11.21 -0.63
CA GLY A 30 5.21 11.44 -1.77
C GLY A 30 4.82 10.63 -3.01
N GLU A 31 5.78 10.38 -3.90
CA GLU A 31 5.60 9.54 -5.10
C GLU A 31 6.30 8.19 -4.86
N VAL A 32 5.55 7.09 -5.03
CA VAL A 32 6.10 5.73 -4.98
C VAL A 32 5.79 5.05 -6.31
N ARG A 33 6.84 4.57 -6.99
CA ARG A 33 6.69 3.85 -8.26
C ARG A 33 6.60 2.36 -7.99
N VAL A 34 5.43 1.79 -8.23
CA VAL A 34 5.17 0.36 -8.01
C VAL A 34 4.78 -0.30 -9.32
N GLY A 35 5.50 -1.35 -9.70
CA GLY A 35 5.15 -2.17 -10.85
C GLY A 35 4.00 -3.14 -10.54
N ARG A 36 3.18 -3.46 -11.53
CA ARG A 36 2.34 -4.67 -11.47
C ARG A 36 3.23 -5.92 -11.58
N PRO A 37 2.94 -7.00 -10.83
CA PRO A 37 1.76 -7.23 -9.99
C PRO A 37 1.91 -6.85 -8.51
N ALA A 38 3.00 -6.18 -8.11
CA ALA A 38 3.29 -5.93 -6.69
C ALA A 38 2.38 -4.87 -6.03
N TRP A 39 1.70 -4.06 -6.83
CA TRP A 39 0.92 -2.91 -6.35
C TRP A 39 -0.10 -3.24 -5.24
N PRO A 40 -1.01 -4.24 -5.35
CA PRO A 40 -1.99 -4.52 -4.31
C PRO A 40 -1.33 -4.87 -2.97
N VAL A 41 -0.24 -5.64 -3.00
CA VAL A 41 0.52 -6.04 -1.81
C VAL A 41 1.19 -4.83 -1.15
N VAL A 42 1.75 -3.91 -1.96
CA VAL A 42 2.35 -2.67 -1.45
C VAL A 42 1.29 -1.81 -0.77
N MET A 43 0.11 -1.63 -1.38
CA MET A 43 -0.98 -0.86 -0.77
C MET A 43 -1.47 -1.51 0.53
N ALA A 44 -1.66 -2.84 0.53
CA ALA A 44 -2.08 -3.57 1.73
C ALA A 44 -1.07 -3.40 2.88
N ALA A 45 0.23 -3.51 2.61
CA ALA A 45 1.27 -3.32 3.61
C ALA A 45 1.28 -1.88 4.16
N ILE A 46 1.13 -0.87 3.29
CA ILE A 46 1.04 0.54 3.71
C ILE A 46 -0.20 0.77 4.58
N VAL A 47 -1.39 0.28 4.17
CA VAL A 47 -2.64 0.42 4.93
C VAL A 47 -2.52 -0.24 6.31
N ARG A 48 -1.99 -1.48 6.36
CA ARG A 48 -1.79 -2.22 7.61
C ARG A 48 -0.80 -1.52 8.53
N ARG A 49 0.25 -0.89 7.99
CA ARG A 49 1.22 -0.09 8.76
C ARG A 49 0.63 1.23 9.25
N ALA A 50 -0.11 1.95 8.40
CA ALA A 50 -0.71 3.24 8.72
C ALA A 50 -1.70 3.15 9.89
N GLY A 51 -2.33 1.99 10.10
CA GLY A 51 -3.21 1.76 11.25
C GLY A 51 -4.53 2.52 11.20
N HIS A 52 -4.84 3.18 10.08
CA HIS A 52 -6.10 3.86 9.81
C HIS A 52 -6.57 3.59 8.37
N PRO A 53 -7.87 3.75 8.07
CA PRO A 53 -8.38 3.60 6.71
C PRO A 53 -7.68 4.57 5.74
N LEU A 54 -7.42 4.08 4.52
CA LEU A 54 -6.92 4.89 3.41
C LEU A 54 -7.92 4.83 2.25
N LEU A 55 -8.09 5.97 1.55
CA LEU A 55 -8.78 6.02 0.27
C LEU A 55 -7.74 5.85 -0.84
N LEU A 56 -7.89 4.81 -1.64
CA LEU A 56 -7.10 4.60 -2.85
C LEU A 56 -7.88 5.17 -4.04
N VAL A 57 -7.23 6.02 -4.84
CA VAL A 57 -7.82 6.65 -6.03
C VAL A 57 -7.04 6.24 -7.28
N PRO A 58 -7.44 5.14 -7.94
CA PRO A 58 -6.83 4.71 -9.20
C PRO A 58 -7.13 5.69 -10.35
N ALA A 59 -6.32 5.65 -11.40
CA ALA A 59 -6.48 6.59 -12.52
C ALA A 59 -7.65 6.22 -13.44
N ARG A 60 -8.09 4.96 -13.43
CA ARG A 60 -9.19 4.44 -14.26
C ARG A 60 -10.07 3.46 -13.51
N ASP A 61 -11.31 3.32 -13.96
CA ASP A 61 -12.30 2.44 -13.36
C ASP A 61 -11.91 0.96 -13.47
N GLU A 62 -11.27 0.53 -14.56
CA GLU A 62 -10.73 -0.83 -14.67
C GLU A 62 -9.70 -1.11 -13.58
N GLU A 63 -8.78 -0.17 -13.35
CA GLU A 63 -7.73 -0.31 -12.34
C GLU A 63 -8.31 -0.37 -10.93
N ALA A 64 -9.39 0.39 -10.68
CA ALA A 64 -10.10 0.32 -9.40
C ALA A 64 -10.78 -1.02 -9.18
N ARG A 65 -11.39 -1.59 -10.22
CA ARG A 65 -12.00 -2.93 -10.12
C ARG A 65 -10.97 -4.03 -9.90
N ASP A 66 -9.87 -4.01 -10.66
CA ASP A 66 -8.77 -4.96 -10.51
C ASP A 66 -8.16 -4.87 -9.11
N LEU A 67 -7.80 -3.66 -8.67
CA LEU A 67 -7.19 -3.43 -7.37
C LEU A 67 -8.12 -3.84 -6.22
N ALA A 68 -9.42 -3.57 -6.34
CA ALA A 68 -10.40 -4.00 -5.34
C ALA A 68 -10.49 -5.53 -5.25
N ALA A 69 -10.51 -6.24 -6.38
CA ALA A 69 -10.51 -7.70 -6.40
C ALA A 69 -9.22 -8.28 -5.79
N ASP A 70 -8.07 -7.73 -6.13
CA ASP A 70 -6.78 -8.15 -5.60
C ASP A 70 -6.67 -7.91 -4.09
N LEU A 71 -7.11 -6.75 -3.60
CA LEU A 71 -7.09 -6.44 -2.17
C LEU A 71 -8.06 -7.31 -1.35
N GLN A 72 -9.19 -7.73 -1.93
CA GLN A 72 -10.12 -8.66 -1.28
C GLN A 72 -9.55 -10.07 -1.15
N ALA A 73 -8.58 -10.43 -1.99
CA ALA A 73 -7.90 -11.73 -1.95
C ALA A 73 -6.71 -11.78 -0.97
N LEU A 74 -6.31 -10.65 -0.37
CA LEU A 74 -5.16 -10.48 0.53
C LEU A 74 -5.53 -10.39 2.01
#